data_AF-A0A3D0EPV0-F1
#
_entry.id   AF-A0A3D0EPV0-F1
#
_cell.length_a   1.000
_cell.length_b   1.000
_cell.length_c   1.000
_cell.angle_alpha   90.00
_cell.angle_beta   90.00
_cell.angle_gamma   90.00
#
_symmetry.space_group_name_H-M   'P 1'
#
loop_
_entity.id
_entity.type
_entity.pdbx_description
1 polymer ?
#
loop_
_entity_poly.entity_id
_entity_poly.type
_entity_poly.pdbx_seq_one_letter_code
_entity_poly.pdbx_strand_id
1 'polypeptide(L)'
;MAVIPATPVGEAVAQGKAELGFQQNSELKAVQGITIVGLIPQAVQQDTLYGAVITRDTQQKRAAAQFVKYLQSDKARQMMQEKGLTPY
;
A
#
# COMPACT_ATOMS: atom_id res chain seq x y z
N MET A 1 6.17 25.08 -0.25
CA MET A 1 6.08 23.70 -0.76
C MET A 1 4.79 23.59 -1.55
N ALA A 2 4.86 23.16 -2.81
CA ALA A 2 3.65 22.91 -3.59
C ALA A 2 3.04 21.58 -3.13
N VAL A 3 1.84 21.63 -2.53
CA VAL A 3 1.01 20.45 -2.37
C VAL A 3 0.33 20.24 -3.72
N ILE A 4 0.68 19.18 -4.43
CA ILE A 4 0.02 18.81 -5.69
C ILE A 4 -1.22 17.98 -5.30
N PRO A 5 -2.45 18.52 -5.40
CA PRO A 5 -3.63 17.77 -5.04
C PRO A 5 -3.88 16.68 -6.10
N ALA A 6 -4.18 15.47 -5.66
CA ALA A 6 -4.67 14.34 -6.46
C ALA A 6 -3.70 13.62 -7.42
N THR A 7 -2.45 14.06 -7.61
CA THR A 7 -1.46 13.30 -8.39
C THR A 7 -0.62 12.42 -7.45
N PRO A 8 -0.51 11.09 -7.69
CA PRO A 8 0.44 10.25 -6.98
C PRO A 8 1.85 10.85 -7.03
N VAL A 9 2.56 10.89 -5.90
CA VAL A 9 3.90 11.48 -5.80
C VAL A 9 4.85 10.84 -6.81
N GLY A 10 4.78 9.51 -6.99
CA GLY A 10 5.56 8.81 -8.00
C GLY A 10 5.35 9.35 -9.42
N GLU A 11 4.13 9.73 -9.80
CA GLU A 11 3.86 10.29 -11.13
C GLU A 11 4.46 11.68 -11.30
N ALA A 12 4.42 12.51 -10.25
CA ALA A 12 5.07 13.82 -10.28
C ALA A 12 6.59 13.69 -10.49
N VAL A 13 7.22 12.68 -9.88
CA VAL A 13 8.64 12.37 -10.08
C VAL A 13 8.90 11.84 -11.49
N ALA A 14 8.11 10.87 -11.97
CA ALA A 14 8.26 10.31 -13.33
C ALA A 14 8.13 11.38 -14.43
N GLN A 15 7.31 12.41 -14.19
CA GLN A 15 7.10 13.53 -15.12
C GLN A 15 8.14 14.66 -14.98
N GLY A 16 9.14 14.52 -14.09
CA GLY A 16 10.13 15.56 -13.83
C GLY A 16 9.58 16.81 -13.13
N LYS A 17 8.38 16.74 -12.56
CA LYS A 17 7.77 17.85 -11.80
C LYS A 17 8.33 17.95 -10.37
N ALA A 18 8.96 16.87 -9.89
CA ALA A 18 9.68 16.81 -8.63
C ALA A 18 10.91 15.90 -8.79
N GLU A 19 12.02 16.23 -8.13
CA GLU A 19 13.23 15.39 -8.16
C GLU A 19 13.17 14.24 -7.13
N LEU A 20 12.41 14.42 -6.05
CA LEU A 20 12.28 13.49 -4.93
C LEU A 20 10.85 13.49 -4.41
N GLY A 21 10.40 12.33 -3.91
CA GLY A 21 9.07 12.14 -3.36
C GLY A 21 9.02 11.15 -2.20
N PHE A 22 8.06 11.35 -1.31
CA PHE A 22 7.76 10.45 -0.19
C PHE A 22 6.30 10.05 -0.25
N GLN A 23 6.02 8.75 -0.29
CA GLN A 23 4.66 8.18 -0.34
C GLN A 23 4.72 6.72 0.14
N GLN A 24 3.56 6.12 0.42
CA GLN A 24 3.45 4.72 0.78
C GLN A 24 4.10 3.84 -0.30
N ASN A 25 4.92 2.88 0.12
CA ASN A 25 5.65 1.98 -0.77
C ASN A 25 4.72 1.22 -1.74
N SER A 26 3.52 0.85 -1.28
CA SER A 26 2.52 0.20 -2.11
C SER A 26 2.00 1.05 -3.27
N GLU A 27 1.97 2.37 -3.08
CA GLU A 27 1.55 3.31 -4.12
C GLU A 27 2.71 3.58 -5.10
N LEU A 28 3.94 3.72 -4.59
CA LEU A 28 5.13 3.92 -5.42
C LEU A 28 5.40 2.71 -6.33
N LYS A 29 5.24 1.48 -5.84
CA LYS A 29 5.43 0.25 -6.65
C LYS A 29 4.50 0.13 -7.85
N ALA A 30 3.38 0.86 -7.87
CA ALA A 30 2.46 0.87 -9.00
C ALA A 30 2.91 1.82 -10.14
N VAL A 31 3.85 2.73 -9.86
CA VAL A 31 4.30 3.75 -10.80
C VAL A 31 5.54 3.27 -11.56
N GLN A 32 5.53 3.47 -12.88
CA GLN A 32 6.68 3.22 -13.74
C GLN A 32 7.51 4.50 -13.94
N GLY A 33 8.79 4.34 -14.30
CA GLY A 33 9.67 5.49 -14.60
C GLY A 33 10.23 6.19 -13.37
N ILE A 34 10.14 5.58 -12.18
CA ILE A 34 10.80 6.04 -10.96
C ILE A 34 11.73 4.97 -10.41
N THR A 35 12.69 5.40 -9.60
CA THR A 35 13.55 4.52 -8.79
C THR A 35 13.14 4.63 -7.33
N ILE A 36 12.74 3.52 -6.72
CA ILE A 36 12.46 3.45 -5.28
C ILE A 36 13.79 3.25 -4.55
N VAL A 37 14.24 4.27 -3.80
CA VAL A 37 15.53 4.27 -3.11
C VAL A 37 15.52 3.51 -1.77
N GLY A 38 14.35 3.22 -1.22
CA GLY A 38 14.18 2.51 0.05
C GLY A 38 13.18 3.20 0.98
N LEU A 39 13.05 2.66 2.19
CA LEU A 39 12.25 3.27 3.25
C LEU A 39 13.04 4.40 3.94
N ILE A 40 12.33 5.41 4.43
CA ILE A 40 12.90 6.45 5.31
C ILE A 40 13.28 5.86 6.68
N PRO A 41 14.05 6.56 7.54
CA PRO A 41 14.41 6.04 8.85
C PRO A 41 13.18 5.65 9.68
N GLN A 42 13.22 4.48 10.35
CA GLN A 42 12.08 3.92 11.08
C GLN A 42 11.47 4.91 12.09
N ALA A 43 12.29 5.71 12.77
CA ALA A 43 11.84 6.70 13.75
C ALA A 43 10.89 7.78 13.19
N VAL A 44 10.87 7.96 11.87
CA VAL A 44 10.02 8.95 11.17
C VAL A 44 9.12 8.29 10.13
N GLN A 45 9.05 6.95 10.08
CA GLN A 45 8.08 6.25 9.25
C GLN A 45 6.68 6.42 9.84
N GLN A 46 5.69 6.58 8.95
CA GLN A 46 4.28 6.55 9.31
C GLN A 46 3.64 5.34 8.65
N ASP A 47 3.47 4.27 9.42
CA ASP A 47 2.86 3.05 8.92
C ASP A 47 1.35 3.22 8.76
N THR A 48 0.82 2.82 7.61
CA THR A 48 -0.62 2.69 7.40
C THR A 48 -1.03 1.24 7.65
N LEU A 49 -1.82 1.03 8.70
CA LEU A 49 -2.36 -0.30 9.02
C LEU A 49 -3.67 -0.55 8.26
N TYR A 50 -3.72 -1.69 7.55
CA TYR A 50 -4.91 -2.15 6.84
C TYR A 50 -5.45 -3.42 7.49
N GLY A 51 -6.71 -3.37 7.94
CA GLY A 51 -7.40 -4.53 8.53
C GLY A 51 -8.64 -4.94 7.74
N ALA A 52 -8.95 -6.24 7.76
CA ALA A 52 -10.21 -6.77 7.26
C ALA A 52 -11.10 -7.18 8.43
N VAL A 53 -12.36 -6.73 8.43
CA VAL A 53 -13.36 -7.07 9.45
C VAL A 53 -14.63 -7.60 8.80
N ILE A 54 -15.34 -8.48 9.51
CA ILE A 54 -16.65 -8.97 9.10
C ILE A 54 -17.70 -8.12 9.81
N THR A 55 -18.58 -7.48 9.05
CA THR A 55 -19.67 -6.68 9.61
C THR A 55 -20.70 -7.58 10.29
N ARG A 56 -21.26 -7.11 11.41
CA ARG A 56 -22.20 -7.89 12.24
C ARG A 56 -23.41 -8.39 11.46
N ASP A 57 -23.96 -7.53 10.58
CA ASP A 57 -25.27 -7.73 9.96
C ASP A 57 -25.17 -8.40 8.57
N THR A 58 -23.99 -8.94 8.22
CA THR A 58 -23.80 -9.66 6.95
C THR A 58 -24.66 -10.93 6.88
N GLN A 59 -25.35 -11.10 5.75
CA GLN A 59 -26.06 -12.33 5.41
C GLN A 59 -25.12 -13.42 4.87
N GLN A 60 -23.87 -13.06 4.58
CA GLN A 60 -22.87 -13.92 3.93
C GLN A 60 -21.74 -14.33 4.90
N LYS A 61 -22.08 -14.68 6.14
CA LYS A 61 -21.09 -14.95 7.22
C LYS A 61 -20.01 -15.95 6.82
N ARG A 62 -20.41 -17.07 6.19
CA ARG A 62 -19.47 -18.11 5.75
C ARG A 62 -18.52 -17.62 4.67
N ALA A 63 -19.03 -16.95 3.65
CA ALA A 63 -18.21 -16.41 2.57
C ALA A 63 -17.27 -15.31 3.07
N ALA A 64 -17.75 -14.42 3.94
CA ALA A 64 -16.92 -13.39 4.57
C ALA A 64 -15.77 -14.00 5.40
N ALA A 65 -16.06 -15.03 6.19
CA ALA A 65 -15.03 -15.74 6.96
C ALA A 65 -14.01 -16.45 6.05
N GLN A 66 -14.46 -17.06 4.95
CA GLN A 66 -13.58 -17.66 3.95
C GLN A 66 -12.68 -16.62 3.28
N PHE A 67 -13.22 -15.44 2.96
CA PHE A 67 -12.46 -14.35 2.36
C PHE A 67 -11.39 -13.80 3.31
N VAL A 68 -11.75 -13.51 4.57
CA VAL A 68 -10.76 -13.06 5.57
C VAL A 68 -9.67 -14.12 5.79
N LYS A 69 -10.05 -15.40 5.84
CA LYS A 69 -9.08 -16.51 5.92
C LYS A 69 -8.17 -16.57 4.68
N TYR A 70 -8.70 -16.31 3.49
CA TYR A 70 -7.91 -16.25 2.26
C TYR A 70 -6.90 -15.10 2.30
N LEU A 71 -7.28 -13.92 2.80
CA LEU A 71 -6.36 -12.79 2.96
C LEU A 71 -5.19 -13.09 3.90
N GLN A 72 -5.33 -14.07 4.80
CA GLN A 72 -4.28 -14.55 5.69
C GLN A 72 -3.42 -15.69 5.09
N SER A 73 -3.74 -16.18 3.90
CA SER A 73 -3.00 -17.29 3.27
C SER A 73 -1.60 -16.87 2.82
N ASP A 74 -0.67 -17.82 2.72
CA ASP A 74 0.69 -17.57 2.22
C ASP A 74 0.69 -16.93 0.83
N LYS A 75 -0.25 -17.34 -0.03
CA LYS A 75 -0.45 -16.73 -1.36
C LYS A 75 -0.79 -15.24 -1.26
N ALA A 76 -1.70 -14.86 -0.36
CA ALA A 76 -2.06 -13.48 -0.15
C ALA A 76 -0.92 -12.68 0.49
N ARG A 77 -0.21 -13.26 1.47
CA ARG A 77 0.97 -12.65 2.11
C ARG A 77 2.08 -12.37 1.09
N GLN A 78 2.39 -13.32 0.22
CA GLN A 78 3.38 -13.15 -0.84
C GLN A 78 2.96 -12.01 -1.78
N MET A 79 1.71 -11.99 -2.23
CA MET A 79 1.20 -10.92 -3.10
C MET A 79 1.30 -9.55 -2.41
N MET A 80 0.93 -9.44 -1.13
CA MET A 80 1.06 -8.20 -0.36
C MET A 80 2.52 -7.71 -0.31
N GLN A 81 3.48 -8.60 -0.06
CA GLN A 81 4.92 -8.27 -0.05
C GLN A 81 5.40 -7.80 -1.43
N GLU A 82 5.03 -8.53 -2.49
CA GLU A 82 5.31 -8.15 -3.88
C GLU A 82 4.78 -6.75 -4.18
N LYS A 83 3.56 -6.44 -3.70
CA LYS A 83 2.90 -5.13 -3.82
C LYS A 83 3.34 -4.09 -2.79
N GLY A 84 4.33 -4.39 -1.94
CA GLY A 84 4.98 -3.39 -1.08
C GLY A 84 4.29 -3.14 0.27
N LEU A 85 3.38 -4.02 0.66
CA LEU A 85 2.80 -4.07 2.00
C LEU A 85 3.57 -5.06 2.87
N THR A 86 3.54 -4.85 4.19
CA THR A 86 4.12 -5.76 5.19
C THR A 86 3.00 -6.54 5.88
N PRO A 87 2.80 -7.84 5.58
CA PRO A 87 1.78 -8.65 6.23
C PRO A 87 2.19 -9.02 7.65
N TYR A 88 1.34 -8.73 8.62
CA TYR A 88 1.47 -9.18 10.01
C TYR A 88 0.73 -10.50 10.22
#